data_AF-A0A0B7AEY8-F1
#
_entry.id   AF-A0A0B7AEY8-F1
#
_cell.length_a   1.000
_cell.length_b   1.000
_cell.length_c   1.000
_cell.angle_alpha   90.00
_cell.angle_beta   90.00
_cell.angle_gamma   90.00
#
_symmetry.space_group_name_H-M   'P 1'
#
loop_
_entity.id
_entity.type
_entity.pdbx_description
1 polymer ?
#
loop_
_entity_poly.entity_id
_entity_poly.type
_entity_poly.pdbx_seq_one_letter_code
_entity_poly.pdbx_strand_id
1 'polypeptide(L)'
;YSLQTSFEKRVVELETSVSEKKSKLETYEKLEQDLDAVIMQAAEVDNEKDAEKVLFSYGYGANVASTTKRRMQQSVHLARRVLQLEKINTNLQKDVQEYKNKMNSLVKEVETTNELLSQSQQPYSYLIRSIKARDEQIQQQSATIQVLNEDLRKVEKEKQDIARTHNQMSLDLERLLNQKEEMAVMKQVMMSLSERKFDEAKVKARDFRPSKSVSSIGHRFPHDFELHDDPNVNKPGALHLSKTRSPNRSRQDKRGQQGSRFSKVYGVAKS
;
A
#
# COMPACT_ATOMS: atom_id res chain seq x y z
N TYR A 1 49.51 -86.62 -41.03
CA TYR A 1 48.48 -86.41 -42.07
C TYR A 1 47.09 -86.94 -41.67
N SER A 2 46.91 -88.22 -41.31
CA SER A 2 45.58 -88.77 -40.94
C SER A 2 44.89 -88.05 -39.77
N LEU A 3 45.62 -87.72 -38.70
CA LEU A 3 45.07 -87.03 -37.53
C LEU A 3 44.58 -85.62 -37.87
N GLN A 4 45.33 -84.88 -38.70
CA GLN A 4 44.95 -83.55 -39.14
C GLN A 4 43.69 -83.59 -40.01
N THR A 5 43.59 -84.54 -40.94
CA THR A 5 42.37 -84.76 -41.72
C THR A 5 41.17 -85.16 -40.85
N SER A 6 41.37 -85.93 -39.76
CA SER A 6 40.28 -86.23 -38.82
C SER A 6 39.83 -85.01 -38.02
N PHE A 7 40.76 -84.12 -37.65
CA PHE A 7 40.45 -82.86 -36.97
C PHE A 7 39.72 -81.90 -37.89
N GLU A 8 40.19 -81.72 -39.13
CA GLU A 8 39.52 -80.90 -40.14
C GLU A 8 38.11 -81.41 -40.43
N LYS A 9 37.92 -82.73 -40.57
CA LYS A 9 36.58 -83.33 -40.68
C LYS A 9 35.70 -83.02 -39.47
N ARG A 10 36.24 -83.17 -38.25
CA ARG A 10 35.51 -82.86 -37.01
C ARG A 10 35.13 -81.39 -36.91
N VAL A 11 36.01 -80.48 -37.33
CA VAL A 11 35.74 -79.04 -37.37
C VAL A 11 34.62 -78.74 -38.34
N VAL A 12 34.67 -79.28 -39.56
CA VAL A 12 33.60 -79.10 -40.55
C VAL A 12 32.27 -79.68 -40.06
N GLU A 13 32.26 -80.87 -39.46
CA GLU A 13 31.05 -81.47 -38.85
C GLU A 13 30.46 -80.62 -37.72
N LEU A 14 31.32 -80.01 -36.89
CA LEU A 14 30.86 -79.13 -35.82
C LEU A 14 30.34 -77.81 -36.38
N GLU A 15 31.00 -77.23 -37.37
CA GLU A 15 30.56 -76.00 -38.03
C GLU A 15 29.22 -76.19 -38.76
N THR A 16 29.03 -77.30 -39.47
CA THR A 16 27.74 -77.63 -40.10
C THR A 16 26.66 -77.83 -39.04
N SER A 17 26.94 -78.59 -37.97
CA SER A 17 25.97 -78.79 -36.87
C SER A 17 25.60 -77.47 -36.17
N VAL A 18 26.56 -76.57 -35.97
CA VAL A 18 26.31 -75.25 -35.39
C VAL A 18 25.47 -74.40 -36.34
N SER A 19 25.77 -74.42 -37.64
CA SER A 19 24.99 -73.70 -38.65
C SER A 19 23.55 -74.21 -38.73
N GLU A 20 23.34 -75.53 -38.73
CA GLU A 20 22.02 -76.15 -38.70
C GLU A 20 21.23 -75.77 -37.45
N LYS A 21 21.87 -75.83 -36.27
CA LYS A 21 21.22 -75.43 -35.01
C LYS A 21 20.87 -73.95 -34.99
N LYS A 22 21.71 -73.08 -35.54
CA LYS A 22 21.42 -71.65 -35.66
C LYS A 22 20.22 -71.38 -36.56
N SER A 23 20.19 -72.00 -37.74
CA SER A 23 19.05 -71.90 -38.66
C SER A 23 17.76 -72.40 -38.00
N LYS A 24 17.83 -73.53 -37.27
CA LYS A 24 16.70 -74.06 -36.52
C LYS A 24 16.25 -73.13 -35.40
N LEU A 25 17.17 -72.52 -34.67
CA LEU A 25 16.85 -71.53 -33.65
C LEU A 25 16.13 -70.32 -34.25
N GLU A 26 16.64 -69.78 -35.37
CA GLU A 26 16.03 -68.66 -36.08
C GLU A 26 14.60 -69.00 -36.54
N THR A 27 14.35 -70.23 -37.00
CA THR A 27 12.98 -70.65 -37.34
C THR A 27 12.06 -70.71 -36.11
N TYR A 28 12.57 -71.10 -34.94
CA TYR A 28 11.78 -71.10 -33.71
C TYR A 28 11.50 -69.70 -33.18
N GLU A 29 12.48 -68.79 -33.25
CA GLU A 29 12.28 -67.38 -32.86
C GLU A 29 11.23 -66.70 -33.73
N LYS A 30 11.24 -66.95 -35.05
CA LYS A 30 10.20 -66.44 -35.96
C LYS A 30 8.82 -66.99 -35.61
N LEU A 31 8.73 -68.30 -35.35
CA LEU A 31 7.47 -68.93 -34.95
C LEU A 31 6.95 -68.35 -33.62
N GLU A 32 7.82 -68.06 -32.67
CA GLU A 32 7.46 -67.44 -31.40
C GLU A 32 6.93 -66.02 -31.60
N GLN A 33 7.58 -65.21 -32.45
CA GLN A 33 7.08 -63.88 -32.81
C GLN A 33 5.69 -63.93 -33.48
N ASP A 34 5.48 -64.88 -34.40
CA ASP A 34 4.18 -65.08 -35.04
C ASP A 34 3.11 -65.50 -34.03
N LEU A 35 3.44 -66.38 -33.08
CA LEU A 35 2.53 -66.78 -32.00
C LEU A 35 2.17 -65.62 -31.07
N ASP A 36 3.15 -64.79 -30.69
CA ASP A 36 2.91 -63.60 -29.87
C ASP A 36 2.01 -62.59 -30.59
N ALA A 37 2.20 -62.40 -31.90
CA ALA A 37 1.34 -61.55 -32.72
C ALA A 37 -0.12 -62.07 -32.74
N VAL A 38 -0.30 -63.40 -32.88
CA VAL A 38 -1.63 -64.03 -32.84
C VAL A 38 -2.27 -63.91 -31.45
N ILE A 39 -1.48 -64.08 -30.38
CA ILE A 39 -1.96 -63.91 -28.99
C ILE A 39 -2.41 -62.46 -28.77
N MET A 40 -1.64 -61.48 -29.26
CA MET A 40 -1.97 -60.07 -29.19
C MET A 40 -3.26 -59.76 -29.95
N GLN A 41 -3.40 -60.25 -31.18
CA GLN A 41 -4.62 -60.09 -31.99
C GLN A 41 -5.85 -60.74 -31.32
N ALA A 42 -5.68 -61.94 -30.74
CA ALA A 42 -6.75 -62.60 -29.99
C ALA A 42 -7.10 -61.85 -28.69
N ALA A 43 -6.12 -61.19 -28.08
CA ALA A 43 -6.31 -60.40 -26.87
C ALA A 43 -7.02 -59.06 -27.13
N GLU A 44 -6.87 -58.48 -28.32
CA GLU A 44 -7.62 -57.29 -28.73
C GLU A 44 -9.11 -57.56 -28.95
N VAL A 45 -9.48 -58.80 -29.28
CA VAL A 45 -10.89 -59.19 -29.42
C VAL A 45 -11.52 -59.33 -28.05
N ASP A 46 -12.57 -58.55 -27.78
CA ASP A 46 -13.25 -58.55 -26.47
C ASP A 46 -14.00 -59.88 -26.18
N ASN A 47 -14.53 -60.53 -27.21
CA ASN A 47 -15.33 -61.75 -27.07
C ASN A 47 -14.45 -63.01 -27.06
N GLU A 48 -14.64 -63.89 -26.09
CA GLU A 48 -13.83 -65.11 -25.90
C GLU A 48 -14.03 -66.13 -27.02
N LYS A 49 -15.28 -66.27 -27.51
CA LYS A 49 -15.59 -67.17 -28.63
C LYS A 49 -14.96 -66.71 -29.94
N ASP A 50 -14.83 -65.41 -30.14
CA ASP A 50 -14.23 -64.86 -31.36
C ASP A 50 -12.70 -64.86 -31.29
N ALA A 51 -12.12 -64.68 -30.09
CA ALA A 51 -10.69 -64.91 -29.88
C ALA A 51 -10.30 -66.39 -30.10
N GLU A 52 -11.14 -67.35 -29.68
CA GLU A 52 -10.90 -68.77 -29.98
C GLU A 52 -10.94 -69.04 -31.49
N LYS A 53 -11.80 -68.35 -32.26
CA LYS A 53 -11.80 -68.43 -33.73
C LYS A 53 -10.53 -67.85 -34.35
N VAL A 54 -10.04 -66.71 -33.85
CA VAL A 54 -8.76 -66.13 -34.29
C VAL A 54 -7.63 -67.13 -34.05
N LEU A 55 -7.52 -67.68 -32.84
CA LEU A 55 -6.54 -68.72 -32.57
C LEU A 55 -6.73 -69.93 -33.50
N PHE A 56 -7.97 -70.37 -33.72
CA PHE A 56 -8.30 -71.52 -34.57
C PHE A 56 -7.88 -71.31 -36.04
N SER A 57 -8.03 -70.09 -36.59
CA SER A 57 -7.57 -69.78 -37.95
C SER A 57 -6.06 -69.94 -38.13
N TYR A 58 -5.29 -69.85 -37.05
CA TYR A 58 -3.84 -70.10 -37.03
C TYR A 58 -3.50 -71.55 -36.64
N GLY A 59 -4.46 -72.47 -36.66
CA GLY A 59 -4.23 -73.90 -36.43
C GLY A 59 -4.38 -74.35 -34.96
N TYR A 60 -4.81 -73.45 -34.07
CA TYR A 60 -5.12 -73.80 -32.68
C TYR A 60 -6.36 -74.68 -32.59
N GLY A 61 -6.17 -75.98 -32.35
CA GLY A 61 -7.27 -76.91 -32.06
C GLY A 61 -7.29 -78.16 -32.94
N ALA A 62 -6.63 -78.16 -34.10
CA ALA A 62 -6.56 -79.34 -34.96
C ALA A 62 -5.52 -80.37 -34.50
N ASN A 63 -4.36 -79.95 -33.99
CA ASN A 63 -3.23 -80.84 -33.67
C ASN A 63 -2.36 -80.38 -32.46
N VAL A 64 -2.89 -79.53 -31.59
CA VAL A 64 -2.12 -78.93 -30.48
C VAL A 64 -2.32 -79.75 -29.19
N ALA A 65 -1.22 -80.14 -28.54
CA ALA A 65 -1.29 -80.83 -27.25
C ALA A 65 -2.08 -80.02 -26.21
N SER A 66 -2.86 -80.70 -25.35
CA SER A 66 -3.73 -80.06 -24.34
C SER A 66 -2.98 -79.07 -23.43
N THR A 67 -1.70 -79.33 -23.14
CA THR A 67 -0.82 -78.45 -22.35
C THR A 67 -0.53 -77.12 -23.06
N THR A 68 -0.19 -77.16 -24.36
CA THR A 68 0.03 -75.98 -25.19
C THR A 68 -1.26 -75.20 -25.39
N LYS A 69 -2.40 -75.90 -25.51
CA LYS A 69 -3.73 -75.28 -25.54
C LYS A 69 -3.96 -74.40 -24.32
N ARG A 70 -3.81 -74.99 -23.13
CA ARG A 70 -3.99 -74.28 -21.85
C ARG A 70 -3.04 -73.09 -21.69
N ARG A 71 -1.76 -73.24 -22.09
CA ARG A 71 -0.77 -72.14 -22.01
C ARG A 71 -1.17 -70.97 -22.89
N MET A 72 -1.59 -71.22 -24.13
CA MET A 72 -1.96 -70.13 -25.04
C MET A 72 -3.23 -69.41 -24.59
N GLN A 73 -4.23 -70.13 -24.09
CA GLN A 73 -5.38 -69.52 -23.41
C GLN A 73 -4.95 -68.59 -22.27
N GLN A 74 -4.06 -69.07 -21.40
CA GLN A 74 -3.55 -68.26 -20.28
C GLN A 74 -2.79 -67.01 -20.77
N SER A 75 -1.96 -67.13 -21.81
CA SER A 75 -1.27 -66.00 -22.42
C SER A 75 -2.25 -64.97 -22.98
N VAL A 76 -3.31 -65.40 -23.67
CA VAL A 76 -4.36 -64.50 -24.19
C VAL A 76 -5.10 -63.80 -23.05
N HIS A 77 -5.45 -64.50 -21.97
CA HIS A 77 -6.09 -63.88 -20.81
C HIS A 77 -5.17 -62.84 -20.15
N LEU A 78 -3.88 -63.13 -20.03
CA LEU A 78 -2.91 -62.21 -19.46
C LEU A 78 -2.75 -60.98 -20.36
N ALA A 79 -2.57 -61.17 -21.66
CA ALA A 79 -2.47 -60.10 -22.65
C ALA A 79 -3.70 -59.20 -22.62
N ARG A 80 -4.92 -59.77 -22.55
CA ARG A 80 -6.16 -58.99 -22.35
C ARG A 80 -6.12 -58.14 -21.10
N ARG A 81 -5.70 -58.72 -19.98
CA ARG A 81 -5.64 -58.00 -18.71
C ARG A 81 -4.64 -56.85 -18.77
N VAL A 82 -3.48 -57.07 -19.41
CA VAL A 82 -2.46 -56.05 -19.62
C VAL A 82 -3.01 -54.92 -20.50
N LEU A 83 -3.59 -55.23 -21.66
CA LEU A 83 -4.19 -54.24 -22.57
C LEU A 83 -5.28 -53.41 -21.88
N GLN A 84 -6.13 -54.04 -21.07
CA GLN A 84 -7.15 -53.34 -20.28
C GLN A 84 -6.52 -52.38 -19.27
N LEU A 85 -5.50 -52.83 -18.54
CA LEU A 85 -4.78 -52.00 -17.57
C LEU A 85 -4.05 -50.85 -18.25
N GLU A 86 -3.45 -51.06 -19.42
CA GLU A 86 -2.81 -50.01 -20.21
C GLU A 86 -3.83 -48.99 -20.72
N LYS A 87 -4.99 -49.43 -21.21
CA LYS A 87 -6.09 -48.54 -21.60
C LYS A 87 -6.58 -47.69 -20.43
N ILE A 88 -6.72 -48.29 -19.25
CA ILE A 88 -7.11 -47.57 -18.03
C ILE A 88 -6.01 -46.57 -17.63
N ASN A 89 -4.74 -46.99 -17.65
CA ASN A 89 -3.62 -46.12 -17.27
C ASN A 89 -3.48 -44.93 -18.22
N THR A 90 -3.55 -45.15 -19.53
CA THR A 90 -3.52 -44.08 -20.53
C THR A 90 -4.70 -43.12 -20.40
N ASN A 91 -5.91 -43.62 -20.10
CA ASN A 91 -7.07 -42.77 -19.83
C ASN A 91 -6.87 -41.95 -18.53
N LEU A 92 -6.43 -42.58 -17.44
CA LEU A 92 -6.16 -41.88 -16.19
C LEU A 92 -5.05 -40.82 -16.34
N GLN A 93 -4.03 -41.09 -17.15
CA GLN A 93 -2.99 -40.10 -17.46
C GLN A 93 -3.56 -38.90 -18.22
N LYS A 94 -4.47 -39.12 -19.18
CA LYS A 94 -5.19 -38.03 -19.86
C LYS A 94 -6.03 -37.23 -18.88
N ASP A 95 -6.81 -37.88 -18.02
CA ASP A 95 -7.64 -37.22 -17.02
C ASP A 95 -6.77 -36.36 -16.07
N VAL A 96 -5.66 -36.91 -15.58
CA VAL A 96 -4.69 -36.17 -14.75
C VAL A 96 -4.16 -34.94 -15.47
N GLN A 97 -3.85 -35.05 -16.77
CA GLN A 97 -3.37 -33.93 -17.55
C GLN A 97 -4.46 -32.86 -17.74
N GLU A 98 -5.71 -33.26 -17.97
CA GLU A 98 -6.84 -32.33 -18.05
C GLU A 98 -7.08 -31.61 -16.72
N TYR A 99 -7.06 -32.33 -15.60
CA TYR A 99 -7.20 -31.73 -14.28
C TYR A 99 -6.05 -30.77 -13.96
N LYS A 100 -4.81 -31.09 -14.33
CA LYS A 100 -3.68 -30.16 -14.22
C LYS A 100 -3.89 -28.89 -15.04
N ASN A 101 -4.36 -29.03 -16.28
CA ASN A 101 -4.65 -27.88 -17.14
C ASN A 101 -5.77 -27.00 -16.55
N LYS A 102 -6.86 -27.61 -16.05
CA LYS A 102 -7.95 -26.90 -15.35
C LYS A 102 -7.45 -26.21 -14.09
N MET A 103 -6.66 -26.89 -13.28
CA MET A 103 -6.05 -26.32 -12.06
C MET A 103 -5.18 -25.11 -12.40
N ASN A 104 -4.30 -25.22 -13.40
CA ASN A 104 -3.46 -24.10 -13.84
C ASN A 104 -4.29 -22.91 -14.36
N SER A 105 -5.41 -23.17 -15.03
CA SER A 105 -6.34 -22.12 -15.46
C SER A 105 -6.99 -21.41 -14.26
N LEU A 106 -7.48 -22.18 -13.28
CA LEU A 106 -8.09 -21.65 -12.07
C LEU A 106 -7.10 -20.86 -11.23
N VAL A 107 -5.84 -21.33 -11.10
CA VAL A 107 -4.78 -20.59 -10.39
C VAL A 107 -4.56 -19.22 -11.04
N LYS A 108 -4.47 -19.15 -12.38
CA LYS A 108 -4.34 -17.87 -13.09
C LYS A 108 -5.56 -16.96 -12.89
N GLU A 109 -6.76 -17.52 -12.84
CA GLU A 109 -7.98 -16.75 -12.57
C GLU A 109 -7.98 -16.19 -11.14
N VAL A 110 -7.55 -16.98 -10.16
CA VAL A 110 -7.38 -16.53 -8.77
C VAL A 110 -6.31 -15.46 -8.65
N GLU A 111 -5.19 -15.59 -9.35
CA GLU A 111 -4.13 -14.58 -9.38
C GLU A 111 -4.63 -13.26 -9.96
N THR A 112 -5.29 -13.30 -11.12
CA THR A 112 -5.82 -12.10 -11.79
C THR A 112 -6.92 -11.41 -10.97
N THR A 113 -7.82 -12.18 -10.33
CA THR A 113 -8.85 -11.61 -9.44
C THR A 113 -8.25 -11.01 -8.17
N ASN A 114 -7.21 -11.62 -7.59
CA ASN A 114 -6.47 -11.03 -6.46
C ASN A 114 -5.74 -9.75 -6.85
N GLU A 115 -5.11 -9.71 -8.02
CA GLU A 115 -4.49 -8.49 -8.54
C GLU A 115 -5.53 -7.36 -8.71
N LEU A 116 -6.68 -7.67 -9.30
CA LEU A 116 -7.77 -6.72 -9.46
C LEU A 116 -8.32 -6.22 -8.11
N LEU A 117 -8.46 -7.13 -7.14
CA LEU A 117 -8.89 -6.79 -5.79
C LEU A 117 -7.87 -5.86 -5.11
N SER A 118 -6.58 -6.16 -5.22
CA SER A 118 -5.50 -5.33 -4.70
C SER A 118 -5.52 -3.92 -5.31
N GLN A 119 -5.68 -3.83 -6.64
CA GLN A 119 -5.82 -2.55 -7.34
C GLN A 119 -7.03 -1.74 -6.85
N SER A 120 -8.16 -2.40 -6.61
CA SER A 120 -9.36 -1.75 -6.06
C SER A 120 -9.19 -1.28 -4.62
N GLN A 121 -8.41 -2.01 -3.80
CA GLN A 121 -8.15 -1.64 -2.40
C GLN A 121 -7.15 -0.49 -2.24
N GLN A 122 -6.33 -0.19 -3.25
CA GLN A 122 -5.32 0.87 -3.19
C GLN A 122 -5.93 2.28 -3.00
N PRO A 123 -6.95 2.72 -3.78
CA PRO A 123 -7.66 3.98 -3.55
C PRO A 123 -8.24 4.12 -2.14
N TYR A 124 -8.90 3.07 -1.63
CA TYR A 124 -9.48 3.08 -0.29
C TYR A 124 -8.40 3.20 0.79
N SER A 125 -7.30 2.47 0.64
CA SER A 125 -6.16 2.54 1.58
C SER A 125 -5.53 3.93 1.61
N TYR A 126 -5.36 4.57 0.45
CA TYR A 126 -4.90 5.95 0.36
C TYR A 126 -5.89 6.94 1.00
N LEU A 127 -7.19 6.79 0.72
CA LEU A 127 -8.23 7.63 1.29
C LEU A 127 -8.28 7.53 2.81
N ILE A 128 -8.24 6.30 3.37
CA ILE A 128 -8.19 6.07 4.82
C ILE A 128 -6.97 6.76 5.43
N ARG A 129 -5.80 6.65 4.80
CA ARG A 129 -4.57 7.31 5.27
C ARG A 129 -4.69 8.84 5.22
N SER A 130 -5.28 9.38 4.17
CA SER A 130 -5.52 10.81 3.99
C SER A 130 -6.48 11.35 5.07
N ILE A 131 -7.57 10.64 5.33
CA ILE A 131 -8.53 10.99 6.40
C ILE A 131 -7.83 10.99 7.75
N LYS A 132 -7.08 9.94 8.10
CA LYS A 132 -6.33 9.87 9.36
C LYS A 132 -5.35 11.04 9.52
N ALA A 133 -4.59 11.38 8.47
CA ALA A 133 -3.67 12.51 8.52
C ALA A 133 -4.39 13.85 8.72
N ARG A 134 -5.58 14.02 8.13
CA ARG A 134 -6.42 15.21 8.34
C ARG A 134 -7.00 15.25 9.75
N ASP A 135 -7.42 14.11 10.30
CA ASP A 135 -7.91 14.02 11.67
C ASP A 135 -6.82 14.37 12.68
N GLU A 136 -5.57 13.90 12.48
CA GLU A 136 -4.42 14.29 13.28
C GLU A 136 -4.17 15.82 13.21
N GLN A 137 -4.24 16.40 12.01
CA GLN A 137 -4.10 17.85 11.83
C GLN A 137 -5.22 18.63 12.56
N ILE A 138 -6.46 18.15 12.49
CA ILE A 138 -7.62 18.75 13.18
C ILE A 138 -7.40 18.69 14.70
N GLN A 139 -6.91 17.56 15.23
CA GLN A 139 -6.62 17.42 16.66
C GLN A 139 -5.53 18.40 17.11
N GLN A 140 -4.45 18.54 16.34
CA GLN A 140 -3.37 19.50 16.64
C GLN A 140 -3.88 20.96 16.64
N GLN A 141 -4.69 21.32 15.64
CA GLN A 141 -5.29 22.65 15.56
C GLN A 141 -6.28 22.89 16.71
N SER A 142 -7.10 21.91 17.05
CA SER A 142 -8.05 21.99 18.17
C SER A 142 -7.32 22.20 19.50
N ALA A 143 -6.23 21.48 19.74
CA ALA A 143 -5.39 21.67 20.93
C ALA A 143 -4.77 23.08 20.96
N THR A 144 -4.28 23.58 19.81
CA THR A 144 -3.72 24.94 19.71
C THR A 144 -4.78 26.00 20.00
N ILE A 145 -5.99 25.85 19.45
CA ILE A 145 -7.13 26.75 19.71
C ILE A 145 -7.48 26.74 21.20
N GLN A 146 -7.44 25.57 21.85
CA GLN A 146 -7.71 25.47 23.29
C GLN A 146 -6.70 26.27 24.11
N VAL A 147 -5.39 26.12 23.83
CA VAL A 147 -4.34 26.89 24.51
C VAL A 147 -4.51 28.39 24.29
N LEU A 148 -4.75 28.82 23.04
CA LEU A 148 -4.97 30.23 22.73
C LEU A 148 -6.21 30.81 23.43
N ASN A 149 -7.28 30.04 23.56
CA ASN A 149 -8.47 30.45 24.30
C ASN A 149 -8.20 30.61 25.81
N GLU A 150 -7.36 29.75 26.39
CA GLU A 150 -6.94 29.89 27.78
C GLU A 150 -6.11 31.15 27.99
N ASP A 151 -5.20 31.46 27.09
CA ASP A 151 -4.38 32.66 27.16
C ASP A 151 -5.19 33.94 26.95
N LEU A 152 -6.16 33.94 26.01
CA LEU A 152 -7.11 35.06 25.86
C LEU A 152 -7.89 35.32 27.16
N ARG A 153 -8.33 34.26 27.84
CA ARG A 153 -9.01 34.40 29.15
C ARG A 153 -8.09 35.00 30.23
N LYS A 154 -6.81 34.62 30.26
CA LYS A 154 -5.84 35.20 31.21
C LYS A 154 -5.63 36.68 30.93
N VAL A 155 -5.37 37.05 29.68
CA VAL A 155 -5.17 38.44 29.27
C VAL A 155 -6.42 39.28 29.54
N GLU A 156 -7.61 38.74 29.30
CA GLU A 156 -8.86 39.45 29.60
C GLU A 156 -9.06 39.66 31.10
N LYS A 157 -8.68 38.70 31.94
CA LYS A 157 -8.67 38.86 33.40
C LYS A 157 -7.68 39.93 33.84
N GLU A 158 -6.45 39.89 33.34
CA GLU A 158 -5.42 40.90 33.64
C GLU A 158 -5.87 42.30 33.22
N LYS A 159 -6.47 42.44 32.03
CA LYS A 159 -7.05 43.71 31.56
C LYS A 159 -8.14 44.22 32.51
N GLN A 160 -9.03 43.34 32.97
CA GLN A 160 -10.08 43.71 33.93
C GLN A 160 -9.50 44.15 35.27
N ASP A 161 -8.48 43.45 35.77
CA ASP A 161 -7.82 43.79 37.03
C ASP A 161 -7.07 45.12 36.92
N ILE A 162 -6.35 45.37 35.82
CA ILE A 162 -5.72 46.68 35.53
C ILE A 162 -6.77 47.79 35.47
N ALA A 163 -7.89 47.56 34.77
CA ALA A 163 -8.97 48.54 34.69
C ALA A 163 -9.57 48.86 36.07
N ARG A 164 -9.72 47.85 36.94
CA ARG A 164 -10.17 48.05 38.34
C ARG A 164 -9.16 48.87 39.13
N THR A 165 -7.86 48.55 39.06
CA THR A 165 -6.82 49.31 39.77
C THR A 165 -6.72 50.74 39.26
N HIS A 166 -6.85 50.94 37.94
CA HIS A 166 -6.86 52.27 37.34
C HIS A 166 -8.03 53.10 37.88
N ASN A 167 -9.25 52.55 37.86
CA ASN A 167 -10.42 53.25 38.38
C ASN A 167 -10.32 53.56 39.87
N GLN A 168 -9.77 52.64 40.67
CA GLN A 168 -9.52 52.88 42.10
C GLN A 168 -8.53 54.03 42.30
N MET A 169 -7.42 54.05 41.56
CA MET A 169 -6.44 55.14 41.61
C MET A 169 -7.05 56.47 41.13
N SER A 170 -7.90 56.47 40.09
CA SER A 170 -8.63 57.66 39.64
C SER A 170 -9.55 58.21 40.73
N LEU A 171 -10.30 57.34 41.42
CA LEU A 171 -11.16 57.73 42.54
C LEU A 171 -10.34 58.30 43.72
N ASP A 172 -9.21 57.69 44.04
CA ASP A 172 -8.34 58.17 45.11
C ASP A 172 -7.68 59.51 44.74
N LEU A 173 -7.36 59.73 43.46
CA LEU A 173 -6.90 61.02 42.95
C LEU A 173 -7.98 62.10 43.04
N GLU A 174 -9.23 61.80 42.65
CA GLU A 174 -10.36 62.72 42.82
C GLU A 174 -10.57 63.10 44.29
N ARG A 175 -10.48 62.13 45.21
CA ARG A 175 -10.56 62.40 46.65
C ARG A 175 -9.45 63.33 47.14
N LEU A 176 -8.21 63.11 46.71
CA LEU A 176 -7.08 63.97 47.08
C LEU A 176 -7.20 65.38 46.49
N LEU A 177 -7.70 65.50 45.26
CA LEU A 177 -8.00 66.81 44.65
C LEU A 177 -9.09 67.54 45.43
N ASN A 178 -10.18 66.87 45.79
CA ASN A 178 -11.23 67.46 46.63
C ASN A 178 -10.69 67.89 48.00
N GLN A 179 -9.89 67.06 48.68
CA GLN A 179 -9.24 67.45 49.95
C GLN A 179 -8.33 68.68 49.80
N LYS A 180 -7.59 68.77 48.69
CA LYS A 180 -6.75 69.94 48.39
C LYS A 180 -7.61 71.20 48.17
N GLU A 181 -8.73 71.09 47.46
CA GLU A 181 -9.67 72.20 47.27
C GLU A 181 -10.28 72.65 48.60
N GLU A 182 -10.74 71.70 49.43
CA GLU A 182 -11.25 71.98 50.79
C GLU A 182 -10.19 72.67 51.66
N MET A 183 -8.94 72.18 51.66
CA MET A 183 -7.84 72.83 52.39
C MET A 183 -7.52 74.23 51.86
N ALA A 184 -7.61 74.45 50.54
CA ALA A 184 -7.41 75.77 49.96
C ALA A 184 -8.49 76.76 50.40
N VAL A 185 -9.76 76.33 50.43
CA VAL A 185 -10.89 77.13 50.95
C VAL A 185 -10.70 77.40 52.44
N MET A 186 -10.33 76.40 53.24
CA MET A 186 -10.06 76.58 54.67
C MET A 186 -8.92 77.58 54.92
N LYS A 187 -7.84 77.50 54.14
CA LYS A 187 -6.74 78.46 54.18
C LYS A 187 -7.22 79.87 53.86
N GLN A 188 -8.07 80.04 52.85
CA GLN A 188 -8.65 81.34 52.50
C GLN A 188 -9.54 81.90 53.63
N VAL A 189 -10.36 81.05 54.27
CA VAL A 189 -11.19 81.46 55.43
C VAL A 189 -10.31 81.86 56.60
N MET A 190 -9.27 81.08 56.93
CA MET A 190 -8.29 81.43 57.96
C MET A 190 -7.59 82.75 57.65
N MET A 191 -7.19 83.00 56.40
CA MET A 191 -6.64 84.28 55.99
C MET A 191 -7.63 85.42 56.24
N SER A 192 -8.90 85.27 55.85
CA SER A 192 -9.94 86.27 56.09
C SER A 192 -10.29 86.50 57.56
N LEU A 193 -10.12 85.49 58.42
CA LEU A 193 -10.27 85.59 59.87
C LEU A 193 -9.03 86.22 60.51
N SER A 194 -7.84 85.93 59.97
CA SER A 194 -6.60 86.58 60.39
C SER A 194 -6.62 88.07 60.01
N GLU A 195 -7.11 88.43 58.82
CA GLU A 195 -7.32 89.82 58.42
C GLU A 195 -8.31 90.52 59.36
N ARG A 196 -9.42 89.85 59.76
CA ARG A 196 -10.34 90.37 60.78
C ARG A 196 -9.71 90.53 62.17
N LYS A 197 -8.77 89.67 62.58
CA LYS A 197 -7.99 89.84 63.82
C LYS A 197 -6.91 90.93 63.71
N PHE A 198 -6.40 91.18 62.51
CA PHE A 198 -5.52 92.31 62.23
C PHE A 198 -6.26 93.65 62.16
N ASP A 199 -7.57 93.65 61.88
CA ASP A 199 -8.42 94.84 61.85
C ASP A 199 -8.79 95.37 63.25
N GLU A 200 -8.83 94.53 64.29
CA GLU A 200 -9.03 94.99 65.69
C GLU A 200 -7.77 95.66 66.29
N ALA A 201 -6.59 95.43 65.69
CA ALA A 201 -5.31 96.02 66.10
C ALA A 201 -4.87 97.24 65.25
N LYS A 202 -5.68 97.70 64.29
CA LYS A 202 -5.34 98.79 63.35
C LYS A 202 -6.34 99.97 63.39
N VAL A 203 -6.77 100.41 64.57
CA VAL A 203 -7.57 101.66 64.74
C VAL A 203 -6.71 102.94 64.80
N LYS A 204 -5.44 102.92 64.35
CA LYS A 204 -4.62 104.15 64.21
C LYS A 204 -3.73 104.10 62.97
N ALA A 205 -4.31 104.49 61.82
CA ALA A 205 -3.68 105.32 60.78
C ALA A 205 -4.55 105.31 59.52
N ARG A 206 -5.42 106.33 59.43
CA ARG A 206 -5.79 107.04 58.19
C ARG A 206 -4.54 107.37 57.36
N ASP A 207 -4.51 107.55 56.06
CA ASP A 207 -5.45 107.52 54.93
C ASP A 207 -4.53 107.48 53.70
N PHE A 208 -4.86 106.70 52.66
CA PHE A 208 -4.70 106.97 51.22
C PHE A 208 -4.64 105.67 50.40
N ARG A 209 -5.59 105.56 49.47
CA ARG A 209 -5.61 104.66 48.31
C ARG A 209 -5.85 105.55 47.08
N PRO A 210 -5.71 105.08 45.82
CA PRO A 210 -5.05 103.86 45.35
C PRO A 210 -4.19 104.10 44.08
N SER A 211 -3.41 103.09 43.67
CA SER A 211 -3.44 102.47 42.33
C SER A 211 -2.08 101.93 41.89
N LYS A 212 -1.98 100.60 42.05
CA LYS A 212 -1.33 99.59 41.21
C LYS A 212 -0.38 100.08 40.11
N SER A 213 0.92 99.99 40.40
CA SER A 213 1.96 99.63 39.45
C SER A 213 1.93 98.11 39.20
N VAL A 214 1.83 97.67 37.95
CA VAL A 214 2.23 96.31 37.55
C VAL A 214 3.44 96.46 36.63
N SER A 215 4.57 96.11 37.20
CA SER A 215 5.84 95.91 36.52
C SER A 215 5.93 94.46 36.04
N SER A 216 6.54 94.33 34.86
CA SER A 216 7.63 93.38 34.58
C SER A 216 7.32 91.95 34.10
N ILE A 217 8.13 91.60 33.09
CA ILE A 217 8.56 90.27 32.65
C ILE A 217 7.55 89.46 31.82
N GLY A 218 7.60 89.69 30.51
CA GLY A 218 7.38 88.66 29.50
C GLY A 218 8.72 88.04 29.13
N HIS A 219 9.04 86.86 29.69
CA HIS A 219 10.17 86.04 29.27
C HIS A 219 9.66 84.76 28.59
N ARG A 220 9.94 84.71 27.29
CA ARG A 220 10.42 83.56 26.49
C ARG A 220 10.02 82.15 26.96
N PHE A 221 9.18 81.50 26.17
CA PHE A 221 9.25 80.05 25.95
C PHE A 221 10.22 79.77 24.80
N PRO A 222 11.23 78.94 25.02
CA PRO A 222 11.58 77.92 24.04
C PRO A 222 11.83 76.58 24.75
N HIS A 223 11.09 75.54 24.35
CA HIS A 223 11.66 74.22 24.08
C HIS A 223 10.57 73.23 23.67
N ASP A 224 10.70 72.78 22.42
CA ASP A 224 10.65 71.39 21.98
C ASP A 224 9.92 70.38 22.87
N PHE A 225 8.80 69.88 22.35
CA PHE A 225 8.27 68.58 22.73
C PHE A 225 8.89 67.56 21.77
N GLU A 226 10.04 67.01 22.14
CA GLU A 226 10.59 65.79 21.53
C GLU A 226 9.66 64.62 21.86
N LEU A 227 9.11 64.01 20.82
CA LEU A 227 8.60 62.64 20.90
C LEU A 227 9.79 61.72 21.16
N HIS A 228 9.88 61.17 22.36
CA HIS A 228 10.67 59.97 22.58
C HIS A 228 9.98 58.81 21.86
N ASP A 229 10.55 58.43 20.72
CA ASP A 229 10.47 57.07 20.18
C ASP A 229 11.07 56.11 21.22
N ASP A 230 10.24 55.24 21.79
CA ASP A 230 10.72 54.04 22.48
C ASP A 230 10.53 52.81 21.55
N PRO A 231 11.61 52.07 21.23
CA PRO A 231 11.62 51.07 20.18
C PRO A 231 11.32 49.67 20.75
N ASN A 232 10.06 49.23 20.73
CA ASN A 232 9.77 47.79 20.62
C ASN A 232 8.31 47.49 20.30
N VAL A 233 7.91 47.80 19.07
CA VAL A 233 6.74 47.17 18.45
C VAL A 233 7.24 46.30 17.32
N ASN A 234 7.43 45.01 17.62
CA ASN A 234 7.58 43.99 16.59
C ASN A 234 6.30 43.94 15.75
N LYS A 235 6.30 44.68 14.64
CA LYS A 235 5.30 44.54 13.58
C LYS A 235 5.47 43.14 12.97
N PRO A 236 4.44 42.27 12.95
CA PRO A 236 4.53 41.04 12.18
C PRO A 236 4.65 41.40 10.70
N GLY A 237 5.71 40.89 10.06
CA GLY A 237 6.04 41.15 8.67
C GLY A 237 4.95 40.71 7.70
N ALA A 238 4.86 41.44 6.59
CA ALA A 238 4.00 41.11 5.47
C ALA A 238 4.32 39.70 4.94
N LEU A 239 3.30 38.85 4.88
CA LEU A 239 3.33 37.53 4.24
C LEU A 239 3.60 37.70 2.74
N HIS A 240 4.87 37.63 2.34
CA HIS A 240 5.24 37.39 0.96
C HIS A 240 4.95 35.93 0.63
N LEU A 241 3.93 35.67 -0.20
CA LEU A 241 3.72 34.39 -0.87
C LEU A 241 4.88 34.15 -1.86
N SER A 242 5.95 33.50 -1.40
CA SER A 242 6.93 32.91 -2.30
C SER A 242 6.36 31.60 -2.87
N LYS A 243 5.93 31.66 -4.13
CA LYS A 243 5.53 30.52 -4.95
C LYS A 243 6.71 29.54 -5.05
N THR A 244 6.63 28.40 -4.38
CA THR A 244 7.64 27.34 -4.52
C THR A 244 7.58 26.76 -5.92
N ARG A 245 8.64 27.05 -6.67
CA ARG A 245 8.96 26.55 -8.00
C ARG A 245 9.15 25.04 -7.94
N SER A 246 8.30 24.30 -8.65
CA SER A 246 8.37 22.84 -8.80
C SER A 246 9.72 22.40 -9.38
N PRO A 247 10.35 21.32 -8.88
CA PRO A 247 11.54 20.78 -9.51
C PRO A 247 11.15 19.96 -10.75
N ASN A 248 11.62 20.44 -11.90
CA ASN A 248 11.71 19.68 -13.15
C ASN A 248 12.47 18.37 -12.89
N ARG A 249 11.79 17.23 -12.98
CA ARG A 249 12.43 15.93 -13.19
C ARG A 249 12.46 15.65 -14.68
N SER A 250 13.63 15.85 -15.28
CA SER A 250 13.97 15.30 -16.59
C SER A 250 13.98 13.77 -16.51
N ARG A 251 12.97 13.12 -17.09
CA ARG A 251 13.05 11.69 -17.45
C ARG A 251 13.79 11.59 -18.78
N GLN A 252 15.00 11.04 -18.73
CA GLN A 252 15.59 10.36 -19.88
C GLN A 252 14.84 9.05 -20.06
N ASP A 253 14.22 8.85 -21.23
CA ASP A 253 13.90 7.51 -21.72
C ASP A 253 14.53 7.33 -23.10
N LYS A 254 15.56 6.48 -23.13
CA LYS A 254 16.10 5.88 -24.33
C LYS A 254 15.28 4.62 -24.62
N ARG A 255 14.73 4.59 -25.85
CA ARG A 255 14.52 3.42 -26.74
C ARG A 255 13.65 2.25 -26.23
N GLY A 256 12.65 1.94 -27.05
CA GLY A 256 12.03 0.63 -27.10
C GLY A 256 10.85 0.58 -28.05
N GLN A 257 11.13 0.43 -29.35
CA GLN A 257 10.13 -0.01 -30.33
C GLN A 257 9.44 -1.28 -29.82
N GLN A 258 8.12 -1.32 -29.83
CA GLN A 258 7.33 -2.45 -30.36
C GLN A 258 5.87 -2.04 -30.46
N GLY A 259 5.36 -2.08 -31.69
CA GLY A 259 3.99 -1.67 -32.03
C GLY A 259 2.97 -2.69 -31.54
N SER A 260 2.00 -2.21 -30.76
CA SER A 260 0.75 -2.94 -30.56
C SER A 260 -0.17 -2.69 -31.76
N ARG A 261 -0.23 -3.66 -32.67
CA ARG A 261 -1.29 -3.77 -33.66
C ARG A 261 -2.55 -4.29 -32.96
N PHE A 262 -3.43 -3.38 -32.56
CA PHE A 262 -4.79 -3.74 -32.18
C PHE A 262 -5.51 -4.32 -33.41
N SER A 263 -5.74 -5.62 -33.36
CA SER A 263 -6.59 -6.37 -34.28
C SER A 263 -8.06 -6.04 -33.99
N LYS A 264 -8.71 -5.37 -34.94
CA LYS A 264 -10.17 -5.30 -35.03
C LYS A 264 -10.68 -6.65 -35.53
N VAL A 265 -11.38 -7.40 -34.68
CA VAL A 265 -12.29 -8.46 -35.14
C VAL A 265 -13.63 -8.22 -34.46
N TYR A 266 -14.45 -7.40 -35.11
CA TYR A 266 -15.89 -7.39 -34.89
C TYR A 266 -16.52 -8.45 -35.79
N GLY A 267 -17.56 -9.09 -35.25
CA GLY A 267 -18.13 -10.33 -35.72
C GLY A 267 -18.82 -10.29 -37.07
N VAL A 268 -18.90 -11.48 -37.66
CA VAL A 268 -19.89 -11.82 -38.68
C VAL A 268 -20.78 -12.88 -38.06
N ALA A 269 -21.95 -12.46 -37.57
CA ALA A 269 -23.06 -13.36 -37.32
C ALA A 269 -23.66 -13.71 -38.70
N LYS A 270 -23.74 -15.01 -39.01
CA LYS A 270 -24.50 -15.52 -40.15
C LYS A 270 -25.94 -15.78 -39.68
N SER A 271 -26.89 -15.24 -40.43
CA SER A 271 -28.23 -15.81 -40.60
C SER A 271 -28.23 -16.67 -41.86
#